data_AF-A0A7R9M6D7-F1
#
_entry.id   AF-A0A7R9M6D7-F1
#
_cell.length_a   1.000
_cell.length_b   1.000
_cell.length_c   1.000
_cell.angle_alpha   90.00
_cell.angle_beta   90.00
_cell.angle_gamma   90.00
#
_symmetry.space_group_name_H-M   'P 1'
#
loop_
_entity.id
_entity.type
_entity.pdbx_description
1 polymer ?
#
loop_
_entity_poly.entity_id
_entity_poly.type
_entity_poly.pdbx_seq_one_letter_code
_entity_poly.pdbx_strand_id
1 'polypeptide(L)'
;MIHRPRLIILDEPTVGVDSLLRHKIWQYLEYMCANYEEARKAANVAFMSAGTILKQSEPNHLMSEYQCSTLEEVYYKLCINRRNSQTPKHTETNRKISANETTIADKTNSPSDERFIDITRVKAMLWKYYVLSTRKPVFLYLFYLMPVLVLTCLRYAVGHVPHNIPIVVYNGEYDHPDLSRQYIDAIDREHLLITESRDFDAAYQSVVNGTNTLMIGLGANFSYGFETRMLDYISLDADDLDESKIKLYVDFTNPAITVYVLKYIKQALNEMLIQNKHRFGENAMRFMHVLQIEDPVYGTYTFSLSNQISPGIIIALAHILPMIIAGLQIINDRKNNSLERMQCAGIKPMEIFIAQFIENTLLIATQLLLTMFMAFVVFNNEQNGSYIEVYLLLFVTGLQGMALGLLTGIAMADETSFLDSGGTALHNATILELL
;
A
#
# COMPACT_ATOMS: atom_id res chain seq x y z
N MET A 1 -8.09 14.17 -38.68
CA MET A 1 -8.83 12.98 -38.19
C MET A 1 -8.23 11.70 -38.75
N ILE A 2 -8.00 10.68 -37.92
CA ILE A 2 -7.21 9.49 -38.28
C ILE A 2 -8.01 8.49 -39.15
N HIS A 3 -9.33 8.38 -38.93
CA HIS A 3 -10.15 7.29 -39.48
C HIS A 3 -11.15 7.70 -40.59
N ARG A 4 -10.99 8.88 -41.22
CA ARG A 4 -11.87 9.42 -42.30
C ARG A 4 -13.34 8.95 -42.19
N PRO A 5 -14.04 9.28 -41.09
CA PRO A 5 -15.39 8.78 -40.85
C PRO A 5 -16.39 9.38 -41.85
N ARG A 6 -17.43 8.62 -42.19
CA ARG A 6 -18.54 9.07 -43.05
C ARG A 6 -19.51 10.02 -42.33
N LEU A 7 -19.55 9.97 -41.00
CA LEU A 7 -20.37 10.80 -40.13
C LEU A 7 -19.50 11.39 -39.03
N ILE A 8 -19.63 12.70 -38.79
CA ILE A 8 -18.95 13.42 -37.72
C ILE A 8 -20.01 14.16 -36.92
N ILE A 9 -20.00 13.96 -35.60
CA ILE A 9 -20.82 14.71 -34.65
C ILE A 9 -19.85 15.58 -33.85
N LEU A 10 -20.12 16.88 -33.80
CA LEU A 10 -19.31 17.85 -33.08
C LEU A 10 -20.18 18.51 -32.03
N ASP A 11 -19.75 18.42 -30.77
CA ASP A 11 -20.34 19.17 -29.68
C ASP A 11 -19.51 20.44 -29.47
N GLU A 12 -20.16 21.60 -29.59
CA GLU A 12 -19.56 22.93 -29.38
C GLU A 12 -18.12 23.14 -29.94
N PRO A 13 -17.84 22.88 -31.22
CA PRO A 13 -16.47 22.78 -31.76
C PRO A 13 -15.64 24.08 -31.73
N THR A 14 -16.23 25.19 -31.30
CA THR A 14 -15.63 26.53 -31.36
C THR A 14 -15.71 27.30 -30.04
N VAL A 15 -16.21 26.66 -28.97
CA VAL A 15 -16.31 27.26 -27.64
C VAL A 15 -14.94 27.23 -26.96
N GLY A 16 -14.55 28.35 -26.32
CA GLY A 16 -13.26 28.49 -25.64
C GLY A 16 -12.03 28.64 -26.54
N VAL A 17 -12.24 28.76 -27.86
CA VAL A 17 -11.18 28.87 -28.87
C VAL A 17 -11.10 30.31 -29.39
N ASP A 18 -9.87 30.84 -29.56
CA ASP A 18 -9.65 32.17 -30.13
C ASP A 18 -10.22 32.29 -31.57
N SER A 19 -10.61 33.51 -31.92
CA SER A 19 -11.16 33.90 -33.22
C SER A 19 -10.39 33.35 -34.43
N LEU A 20 -9.05 33.37 -34.39
CA LEU A 20 -8.22 32.87 -35.49
C LEU A 20 -8.28 31.34 -35.61
N LEU A 21 -8.22 30.61 -34.48
CA LEU A 21 -8.32 29.15 -34.51
C LEU A 21 -9.73 28.71 -34.90
N ARG A 22 -10.78 29.42 -34.47
CA ARG A 22 -12.16 29.16 -34.87
C ARG A 22 -12.29 29.20 -36.40
N HIS A 23 -11.71 30.21 -37.04
CA HIS A 23 -11.71 30.30 -38.50
C HIS A 23 -10.97 29.12 -39.15
N LYS A 24 -9.81 28.71 -38.61
CA LYS A 24 -9.07 27.53 -39.09
C LYS A 24 -9.85 26.22 -38.94
N ILE A 25 -10.58 26.05 -37.83
CA ILE A 25 -11.43 24.88 -37.60
C ILE A 25 -12.53 24.82 -38.65
N TRP A 26 -13.21 25.93 -38.91
CA TRP A 26 -14.23 26.01 -39.95
C TRP A 26 -13.65 25.71 -41.33
N GLN A 27 -12.56 26.34 -41.74
CA GLN A 27 -11.89 26.04 -43.03
C GLN A 27 -11.58 24.54 -43.19
N TYR A 28 -11.15 23.87 -42.12
CA TYR A 28 -10.92 22.42 -42.16
C TYR A 28 -12.21 21.60 -42.30
N LEU A 29 -13.30 22.01 -41.63
CA LEU A 29 -14.61 21.40 -41.78
C LEU A 29 -15.20 21.65 -43.18
N GLU A 30 -15.02 22.84 -43.75
CA GLU A 30 -15.41 23.16 -45.13
C GLU A 30 -14.73 22.26 -46.14
N TYR A 31 -13.43 22.05 -45.98
CA TYR A 31 -12.66 21.15 -46.83
C TYR A 31 -13.17 19.70 -46.76
N MET A 32 -13.58 19.25 -45.57
CA MET A 32 -14.08 17.88 -45.38
C MET A 32 -15.52 17.69 -45.86
N CYS A 33 -16.37 18.71 -45.75
CA CYS A 33 -17.81 18.62 -45.98
C CYS A 33 -18.33 19.42 -47.19
N ALA A 34 -17.45 20.03 -47.99
CA ALA A 34 -17.75 20.94 -49.10
C ALA A 34 -18.60 22.15 -48.70
N ASN A 35 -17.93 23.29 -48.44
CA ASN A 35 -18.47 24.65 -48.23
C ASN A 35 -19.41 24.84 -47.02
N TYR A 36 -18.86 25.19 -45.86
CA TYR A 36 -19.55 25.40 -44.57
C TYR A 36 -18.89 26.51 -43.74
N GLU A 37 -19.29 27.75 -43.96
CA GLU A 37 -18.89 28.87 -43.10
C GLU A 37 -20.07 29.19 -42.18
N GLU A 38 -20.01 28.68 -40.94
CA GLU A 38 -20.96 28.99 -39.86
C GLU A 38 -22.40 28.46 -40.06
N ALA A 39 -23.25 28.62 -39.03
CA ALA A 39 -24.65 28.16 -39.04
C ALA A 39 -25.48 28.74 -40.19
N ARG A 40 -25.10 29.91 -40.74
CA ARG A 40 -25.76 30.54 -41.90
C ARG A 40 -25.58 29.76 -43.20
N LYS A 41 -24.48 29.02 -43.36
CA LYS A 41 -24.22 28.19 -44.55
C LYS A 41 -24.47 26.72 -44.30
N ALA A 42 -25.05 26.35 -43.15
CA ALA A 42 -25.45 24.99 -42.90
C ALA A 42 -26.59 24.56 -43.82
N ALA A 43 -26.52 23.35 -44.39
CA ALA A 43 -27.59 22.80 -45.21
C ALA A 43 -28.93 22.68 -44.47
N ASN A 44 -28.89 22.53 -43.14
CA ASN A 44 -30.09 22.47 -42.32
C ASN A 44 -29.75 22.96 -40.90
N VAL A 45 -30.63 23.78 -40.33
CA VAL A 45 -30.51 24.24 -38.93
C VAL A 45 -31.76 23.84 -38.18
N ALA A 46 -31.55 23.23 -37.01
CA ALA A 46 -32.61 22.89 -36.07
C ALA A 46 -32.47 23.72 -34.80
N PHE A 47 -33.53 24.45 -34.45
CA PHE A 47 -33.62 25.15 -33.17
C PHE A 47 -34.28 24.26 -32.13
N MET A 48 -33.64 24.11 -30.97
CA MET A 48 -34.13 23.28 -29.87
C MET A 48 -34.28 24.10 -28.59
N SER A 49 -35.34 23.85 -27.83
CA SER A 49 -35.54 24.43 -26.50
C SER A 49 -36.25 23.42 -25.59
N ALA A 50 -35.78 23.29 -24.35
CA ALA A 50 -36.27 22.35 -23.34
C ALA A 50 -36.44 20.91 -23.87
N GLY A 51 -35.44 20.40 -24.61
CA GLY A 51 -35.44 19.05 -25.18
C GLY A 51 -36.37 18.82 -26.36
N THR A 52 -37.01 19.85 -26.90
CA THR A 52 -37.91 19.75 -28.06
C THR A 52 -37.44 20.61 -29.22
N ILE A 53 -37.48 20.06 -30.43
CA ILE A 53 -37.19 20.80 -31.66
C ILE A 53 -38.34 21.78 -31.91
N LEU A 54 -38.04 23.08 -31.96
CA LEU A 54 -39.00 24.14 -32.25
C LEU A 54 -39.30 24.20 -33.74
N LYS A 55 -38.24 24.18 -34.54
CA LYS A 55 -38.30 24.27 -36.00
C LYS A 55 -36.97 23.78 -36.60
N GLN A 56 -37.05 23.14 -37.76
CA GLN A 56 -35.90 22.68 -38.54
C GLN A 56 -36.12 23.02 -40.01
N SER A 57 -35.19 23.75 -40.63
CA SER A 57 -35.19 24.06 -42.07
C SER A 57 -33.86 24.72 -42.48
N GLU A 58 -33.71 25.06 -43.76
CA GLU A 58 -32.57 25.82 -44.26
C GLU A 58 -32.53 27.22 -43.62
N PRO A 59 -31.33 27.77 -43.30
CA PRO A 59 -31.18 29.08 -42.68
C PRO A 59 -31.93 30.21 -43.41
N ASN A 60 -31.81 30.25 -44.74
CA ASN A 60 -32.44 31.27 -45.58
C ASN A 60 -33.97 31.16 -45.55
N HIS A 61 -34.49 29.94 -45.56
CA HIS A 61 -35.93 29.71 -45.46
C HIS A 61 -36.46 30.21 -44.10
N LEU A 62 -35.78 29.87 -42.99
CA LEU A 62 -36.17 30.31 -41.64
C LEU A 62 -36.14 31.84 -41.48
N MET A 63 -35.12 32.52 -42.01
CA MET A 63 -35.04 33.98 -41.96
C MET A 63 -36.16 34.64 -42.77
N SER A 64 -36.51 34.08 -43.93
CA SER A 64 -37.60 34.58 -44.77
C SER A 64 -38.99 34.33 -44.15
N GLU A 65 -39.20 33.15 -43.55
CA GLU A 65 -40.47 32.73 -42.92
C GLU A 65 -40.81 33.63 -41.72
N TYR A 66 -39.81 34.01 -40.92
CA TYR A 66 -39.99 34.79 -39.71
C TYR A 66 -39.64 36.28 -39.87
N GLN A 67 -39.28 36.73 -41.09
CA GLN A 67 -38.90 38.11 -41.40
C GLN A 67 -37.85 38.66 -40.43
N CYS A 68 -36.71 37.98 -40.32
CA CYS A 68 -35.61 38.35 -39.43
C CYS A 68 -34.31 38.54 -40.21
N SER A 69 -33.39 39.35 -39.67
CA SER A 69 -32.08 39.63 -40.27
C SER A 69 -30.99 38.66 -39.82
N THR A 70 -31.21 37.97 -38.71
CA THR A 70 -30.27 37.04 -38.08
C THR A 70 -30.97 35.76 -37.61
N LEU A 71 -30.24 34.65 -37.49
CA LEU A 71 -30.78 33.37 -36.99
C LEU A 71 -31.11 33.46 -35.49
N GLU A 72 -30.37 34.29 -34.76
CA GLU A 72 -30.58 34.59 -33.34
C GLU A 72 -31.95 35.25 -33.11
N GLU A 73 -32.35 36.18 -33.97
CA GLU A 73 -33.69 36.79 -33.94
C GLU A 73 -34.80 35.77 -34.23
N VAL A 74 -34.59 34.84 -35.17
CA VAL A 74 -35.53 33.75 -35.45
C VAL A 74 -35.69 32.87 -34.21
N TYR A 75 -34.58 32.49 -33.58
CA TYR A 75 -34.61 31.70 -32.34
C TYR A 75 -35.35 32.42 -31.21
N TYR A 76 -35.10 33.73 -31.05
CA TYR A 76 -35.77 34.55 -30.04
C TYR A 76 -37.29 34.62 -30.27
N LYS A 77 -37.74 34.85 -31.51
CA LYS A 77 -39.18 34.84 -31.86
C LYS A 77 -39.81 33.48 -31.60
N LEU A 78 -39.13 32.38 -31.94
CA LEU A 78 -39.60 31.02 -31.65
C LEU A 78 -39.78 30.77 -30.16
N CYS A 79 -38.83 31.24 -29.34
CA CYS A 79 -38.90 31.13 -27.88
C CYS A 79 -40.06 31.96 -27.29
N ILE A 80 -40.25 33.20 -27.76
CA ILE A 80 -41.39 34.05 -27.35
C ILE A 80 -42.72 33.40 -27.73
N ASN A 81 -42.86 32.92 -28.95
CA ASN A 81 -44.09 32.31 -29.43
C ASN A 81 -44.46 31.08 -28.59
N ARG A 82 -43.46 30.27 -28.21
CA ARG A 82 -43.65 29.15 -27.28
C ARG A 82 -44.09 29.62 -25.89
N ARG A 83 -43.43 30.64 -25.34
CA ARG A 83 -43.78 31.21 -24.03
C ARG A 83 -45.19 31.80 -24.00
N ASN A 84 -45.59 32.48 -25.07
CA ASN A 84 -46.93 33.07 -25.21
C ASN A 84 -48.02 32.00 -25.40
N SER A 85 -47.67 30.89 -26.06
CA SER A 85 -48.56 29.73 -26.26
C SER A 85 -48.72 28.85 -25.00
N GLN A 86 -47.98 29.12 -23.92
CA GLN A 86 -48.10 28.46 -22.61
C GLN A 86 -49.07 29.19 -21.65
N THR A 87 -49.95 30.08 -22.12
CA THR A 87 -51.18 30.44 -21.37
C THR A 87 -52.21 29.31 -21.49
N PRO A 88 -52.96 28.95 -20.42
CA PRO A 88 -53.55 27.62 -20.30
C PRO A 88 -54.75 27.46 -21.22
N LYS A 89 -54.55 26.83 -22.37
CA LYS A 89 -55.59 26.08 -23.07
C LYS A 89 -55.06 24.68 -23.35
N HIS A 90 -55.50 23.73 -22.53
CA HIS A 90 -55.49 22.31 -22.85
C HIS A 90 -56.22 22.12 -24.18
N THR A 91 -55.49 21.94 -25.27
CA THR A 91 -55.99 21.21 -26.44
C THR A 91 -54.80 20.53 -27.08
N GLU A 92 -54.67 19.24 -26.75
CA GLU A 92 -53.80 18.31 -27.46
C GLU A 92 -54.16 18.35 -28.95
N THR A 93 -53.35 19.04 -29.74
CA THR A 93 -53.38 18.87 -31.18
C THR A 93 -52.18 18.01 -31.54
N ASN A 94 -52.43 16.70 -31.58
CA ASN A 94 -51.60 15.71 -32.25
C ASN A 94 -51.47 16.10 -33.74
N ARG A 95 -50.53 16.99 -34.06
CA ARG A 95 -50.05 17.17 -35.42
C ARG A 95 -48.90 16.21 -35.63
N LYS A 96 -49.24 15.05 -36.19
CA LYS A 96 -48.30 14.12 -36.81
C LYS A 96 -47.42 14.90 -37.78
N ILE A 97 -46.13 14.99 -37.45
CA ILE A 97 -45.11 15.32 -38.44
C ILE A 97 -45.09 14.13 -39.39
N SER A 98 -45.64 14.31 -40.59
CA SER A 98 -45.49 13.38 -41.71
C SER A 98 -44.04 13.45 -42.17
N ALA A 99 -43.16 12.75 -41.47
CA ALA A 99 -41.88 12.39 -42.03
C ALA A 99 -42.17 11.37 -43.15
N ASN A 100 -41.96 11.78 -44.39
CA ASN A 100 -41.66 10.83 -45.45
C ASN A 100 -40.32 10.18 -45.06
N GLU A 101 -40.39 9.16 -44.21
CA GLU A 101 -39.32 8.19 -44.04
C GLU A 101 -39.29 7.38 -45.33
N THR A 102 -38.60 7.92 -46.34
CA THR A 102 -38.04 7.10 -47.40
C THR A 102 -37.17 6.07 -46.69
N THR A 103 -37.67 4.85 -46.66
CA THR A 103 -37.01 3.68 -46.10
C THR A 103 -35.71 3.49 -46.88
N ILE A 104 -34.62 4.08 -46.39
CA ILE A 104 -33.27 3.70 -46.79
C ILE A 104 -33.08 2.32 -46.17
N ALA A 105 -33.51 1.31 -46.92
CA ALA A 105 -33.16 -0.08 -46.66
C ALA A 105 -31.64 -0.19 -46.87
N ASP A 106 -30.90 0.08 -45.80
CA ASP A 106 -29.45 -0.06 -45.78
C ASP A 106 -29.13 -1.55 -45.82
N LYS A 107 -28.92 -2.05 -47.04
CA LYS A 107 -28.15 -3.27 -47.28
C LYS A 107 -26.69 -2.97 -46.95
N THR A 108 -26.34 -3.02 -45.67
CA THR A 108 -24.95 -3.21 -45.27
C THR A 108 -24.78 -4.60 -44.71
N ASN A 109 -24.32 -5.50 -45.59
CA ASN A 109 -23.69 -6.75 -45.22
C ASN A 109 -22.48 -6.47 -44.31
N SER A 110 -22.53 -6.95 -43.07
CA SER A 110 -21.50 -7.82 -42.47
C SER A 110 -21.82 -8.00 -40.97
N PRO A 111 -22.02 -9.23 -40.47
CA PRO A 111 -21.87 -9.48 -39.04
C PRO A 111 -20.36 -9.40 -38.76
N SER A 112 -19.89 -8.24 -38.31
CA SER A 112 -18.50 -8.13 -37.87
C SER A 112 -18.33 -9.00 -36.63
N ASP A 113 -17.64 -10.13 -36.80
CA ASP A 113 -17.11 -11.04 -35.77
C ASP A 113 -17.25 -10.49 -34.34
N GLU A 114 -18.28 -10.93 -33.61
CA GLU A 114 -18.50 -10.61 -32.19
C GLU A 114 -17.48 -11.34 -31.30
N ARG A 115 -16.18 -11.24 -31.60
CA ARG A 115 -15.16 -11.74 -30.69
C ARG A 115 -15.26 -10.94 -29.40
N PHE A 116 -15.37 -11.63 -28.28
CA PHE A 116 -15.45 -11.00 -26.96
C PHE A 116 -14.21 -10.12 -26.70
N ILE A 117 -13.04 -10.53 -27.19
CA ILE A 117 -11.76 -9.86 -27.06
C ILE A 117 -11.02 -9.86 -28.41
N ASP A 118 -10.50 -8.71 -28.83
CA ASP A 118 -9.57 -8.57 -29.95
C ASP A 118 -8.12 -8.38 -29.43
N ILE A 119 -7.27 -9.38 -29.67
CA ILE A 119 -5.87 -9.40 -29.23
C ILE A 119 -5.08 -8.21 -29.79
N THR A 120 -5.43 -7.72 -30.99
CA THR A 120 -4.76 -6.58 -31.60
C THR A 120 -4.97 -5.31 -30.77
N ARG A 121 -6.20 -5.13 -30.27
CA ARG A 121 -6.57 -4.00 -29.40
C ARG A 121 -5.91 -4.14 -28.04
N VAL A 122 -5.90 -5.33 -27.45
CA VAL A 122 -5.20 -5.60 -26.18
C VAL A 122 -3.70 -5.30 -26.32
N LYS A 123 -3.05 -5.73 -27.41
CA LYS A 123 -1.63 -5.43 -27.67
C LYS A 123 -1.38 -3.93 -27.81
N ALA A 124 -2.26 -3.19 -28.48
CA ALA A 124 -2.16 -1.74 -28.58
C ALA A 124 -2.33 -1.06 -27.21
N MET A 125 -3.23 -1.56 -26.36
CA MET A 125 -3.42 -1.08 -24.99
C MET A 125 -2.23 -1.40 -24.09
N LEU A 126 -1.65 -2.60 -24.20
CA LEU A 126 -0.40 -2.94 -23.51
C LEU A 126 0.73 -1.98 -23.87
N TRP A 127 0.88 -1.70 -25.17
CA TRP A 127 1.87 -0.72 -25.62
C TRP A 127 1.58 0.68 -25.08
N LYS A 128 0.32 1.12 -25.07
CA LYS A 128 -0.09 2.39 -24.46
C LYS A 128 0.32 2.46 -22.99
N TYR A 129 -0.02 1.45 -22.19
CA TYR A 129 0.28 1.45 -20.75
C TYR A 129 1.78 1.41 -20.48
N TYR A 130 2.52 0.57 -21.21
CA TYR A 130 3.98 0.53 -21.12
C TYR A 130 4.62 1.90 -21.44
N VAL A 131 4.19 2.55 -22.53
CA VAL A 131 4.69 3.89 -22.90
C VAL A 131 4.28 4.95 -21.88
N LEU A 132 3.06 4.88 -21.34
CA LEU A 132 2.60 5.84 -20.33
C LEU A 132 3.36 5.68 -19.01
N SER A 133 3.63 4.43 -18.61
CA SER A 133 4.38 4.07 -17.42
C SER A 133 5.82 4.58 -17.51
N THR A 134 6.51 4.29 -18.62
CA THR A 134 7.88 4.75 -18.86
C THR A 134 8.03 6.27 -18.99
N ARG A 135 6.98 6.97 -19.44
CA ARG A 135 6.96 8.46 -19.50
C ARG A 135 6.64 9.13 -18.18
N LYS A 136 6.28 8.38 -17.12
CA LYS A 136 6.07 8.89 -15.76
C LYS A 136 7.20 8.39 -14.84
N PRO A 137 8.46 8.82 -15.06
CA PRO A 137 9.62 8.25 -14.38
C PRO A 137 9.61 8.46 -12.88
N VAL A 138 9.01 9.55 -12.38
CA VAL A 138 8.88 9.82 -10.95
C VAL A 138 8.10 8.71 -10.25
N PHE A 139 7.02 8.24 -10.88
CA PHE A 139 6.16 7.22 -10.32
C PHE A 139 6.85 5.84 -10.29
N LEU A 140 7.50 5.47 -11.40
CA LEU A 140 8.30 4.26 -11.46
C LEU A 140 9.46 4.28 -10.45
N TYR A 141 10.19 5.40 -10.37
CA TYR A 141 11.28 5.54 -9.43
C TYR A 141 10.80 5.41 -7.98
N LEU A 142 9.70 6.09 -7.62
CA LEU A 142 9.11 5.96 -6.29
C LEU A 142 8.71 4.51 -5.98
N PHE A 143 8.09 3.81 -6.94
CA PHE A 143 7.67 2.42 -6.77
C PHE A 143 8.83 1.46 -6.50
N TYR A 144 9.92 1.56 -7.27
CA TYR A 144 11.10 0.70 -7.06
C TYR A 144 11.96 1.16 -5.87
N LEU A 145 12.01 2.46 -5.59
CA LEU A 145 12.79 2.99 -4.47
C LEU A 145 12.10 2.73 -3.13
N MET A 146 10.77 2.75 -3.05
CA MET A 146 10.04 2.65 -1.78
C MET A 146 10.39 1.39 -0.98
N PRO A 147 10.40 0.17 -1.56
CA PRO A 147 10.83 -1.03 -0.83
C PRO A 147 12.28 -0.92 -0.34
N VAL A 148 13.17 -0.39 -1.16
CA VAL A 148 14.59 -0.20 -0.80
C VAL A 148 14.70 0.75 0.38
N LEU A 149 13.99 1.89 0.33
CA LEU A 149 14.02 2.91 1.37
C LEU A 149 13.43 2.38 2.67
N VAL A 150 12.25 1.75 2.64
CA VAL A 150 11.58 1.22 3.84
C VAL A 150 12.43 0.13 4.49
N LEU A 151 12.94 -0.84 3.71
CA LEU A 151 13.78 -1.90 4.27
C LEU A 151 15.12 -1.37 4.79
N THR A 152 15.71 -0.38 4.11
CA THR A 152 16.96 0.26 4.59
C THR A 152 16.71 1.02 5.88
N CYS A 153 15.68 1.87 5.93
CA CYS A 153 15.29 2.59 7.15
C CYS A 153 14.99 1.64 8.29
N LEU A 154 14.26 0.55 8.02
CA LEU A 154 13.98 -0.48 9.02
C LEU A 154 15.27 -1.11 9.54
N ARG A 155 16.20 -1.49 8.67
CA ARG A 155 17.46 -2.11 9.10
C ARG A 155 18.27 -1.19 10.02
N TYR A 156 18.32 0.10 9.71
CA TYR A 156 19.01 1.10 10.53
C TYR A 156 18.24 1.48 11.80
N ALA A 157 16.90 1.43 11.78
CA ALA A 157 16.07 1.81 12.93
C ALA A 157 15.81 0.63 13.89
N VAL A 158 15.74 -0.59 13.37
CA VAL A 158 15.22 -1.79 14.05
C VAL A 158 16.18 -2.96 13.82
N GLY A 159 16.98 -3.26 14.84
CA GLY A 159 17.91 -4.40 14.79
C GLY A 159 19.30 -4.14 15.37
N HIS A 160 19.62 -2.89 15.73
CA HIS A 160 20.81 -2.64 16.53
C HIS A 160 20.63 -3.20 17.94
N VAL A 161 21.72 -3.74 18.47
CA VAL A 161 21.79 -4.18 19.85
C VAL A 161 21.58 -2.94 20.74
N PRO A 162 20.60 -2.95 21.67
CA PRO A 162 20.39 -1.83 22.56
C PRO A 162 21.58 -1.66 23.52
N HIS A 163 22.07 -0.43 23.66
CA HIS A 163 23.15 -0.07 24.58
C HIS A 163 22.60 0.75 25.75
N ASN A 164 23.37 0.79 26.83
CA ASN A 164 23.11 1.60 28.03
C ASN A 164 21.78 1.27 28.73
N ILE A 165 21.40 -0.01 28.79
CA ILE A 165 20.16 -0.40 29.49
C ILE A 165 20.42 -0.39 31.01
N PRO A 166 19.70 0.42 31.80
CA PRO A 166 19.90 0.49 33.24
C PRO A 166 19.37 -0.77 33.93
N ILE A 167 20.24 -1.44 34.67
CA ILE A 167 19.89 -2.58 35.52
C ILE A 167 20.41 -2.34 36.93
N VAL A 168 19.69 -2.85 37.92
CA VAL A 168 20.11 -2.80 39.32
C VAL A 168 20.45 -4.19 39.82
N VAL A 169 21.51 -4.29 40.61
CA VAL A 169 21.93 -5.53 41.26
C VAL A 169 21.89 -5.34 42.76
N TYR A 170 21.17 -6.23 43.44
CA TYR A 170 21.21 -6.40 44.88
C TYR A 170 22.04 -7.64 45.21
N ASN A 171 23.14 -7.44 45.94
CA ASN A 171 23.97 -8.52 46.44
C ASN A 171 23.83 -8.62 47.97
N GLY A 172 23.15 -9.67 48.45
CA GLY A 172 23.00 -9.95 49.87
C GLY A 172 24.24 -10.56 50.55
N GLU A 173 25.25 -10.98 49.78
CA GLU A 173 26.43 -11.69 50.28
C GLU A 173 27.54 -10.71 50.70
N TYR A 174 27.61 -10.39 51.99
CA TYR A 174 28.51 -9.36 52.53
C TYR A 174 29.85 -9.90 53.03
N ASP A 175 29.85 -11.08 53.66
CA ASP A 175 31.03 -11.56 54.39
C ASP A 175 32.07 -12.18 53.46
N HIS A 176 31.66 -12.99 52.47
CA HIS A 176 32.55 -13.69 51.54
C HIS A 176 31.97 -13.86 50.12
N PRO A 177 31.76 -12.77 49.35
CA PRO A 177 31.26 -12.88 47.98
C PRO A 177 32.33 -13.48 47.05
N ASP A 178 32.13 -14.73 46.63
CA ASP A 178 32.98 -15.40 45.63
C ASP A 178 32.23 -15.51 44.29
N LEU A 179 31.26 -16.43 44.19
CA LEU A 179 30.51 -16.68 42.96
C LEU A 179 29.56 -15.52 42.62
N SER A 180 28.97 -14.86 43.63
CA SER A 180 28.13 -13.67 43.42
C SER A 180 28.91 -12.55 42.72
N ARG A 181 30.15 -12.28 43.15
CA ARG A 181 31.00 -11.25 42.56
C ARG A 181 31.45 -11.64 41.15
N GLN A 182 31.87 -12.89 40.96
CA GLN A 182 32.25 -13.40 39.63
C GLN A 182 31.10 -13.31 38.63
N TYR A 183 29.87 -13.62 39.06
CA TYR A 183 28.68 -13.46 38.23
C TYR A 183 28.43 -12.00 37.85
N ILE A 184 28.45 -11.07 38.81
CA ILE A 184 28.26 -9.63 38.57
C ILE A 184 29.31 -9.08 37.62
N ASP A 185 30.57 -9.50 37.77
CA ASP A 185 31.67 -9.04 36.93
C ASP A 185 31.65 -9.67 35.53
N ALA A 186 30.97 -10.81 35.34
CA ALA A 186 30.70 -11.42 34.03
C ALA A 186 29.53 -10.77 33.27
N ILE A 187 28.76 -9.88 33.89
CA ILE A 187 27.68 -9.16 33.20
C ILE A 187 28.27 -8.14 32.23
N ASP A 188 27.74 -8.13 31.01
CA ASP A 188 28.16 -7.24 29.93
C ASP A 188 27.94 -5.75 30.26
N ARG A 189 29.04 -5.06 30.61
CA ARG A 189 29.06 -3.62 30.91
C ARG A 189 29.10 -2.71 29.67
N GLU A 190 29.29 -3.27 28.48
CA GLU A 190 29.24 -2.51 27.22
C GLU A 190 27.80 -2.21 26.83
N HIS A 191 26.88 -3.13 27.15
CA HIS A 191 25.47 -3.01 26.81
C HIS A 191 24.57 -2.65 28.00
N LEU A 192 24.95 -3.02 29.24
CA LEU A 192 24.16 -2.80 30.44
C LEU A 192 24.83 -1.80 31.40
N LEU A 193 24.06 -0.84 31.90
CA LEU A 193 24.48 0.07 32.96
C LEU A 193 24.12 -0.54 34.32
N ILE A 194 25.12 -1.11 34.98
CA ILE A 194 24.95 -1.81 36.25
C ILE A 194 25.03 -0.83 37.41
N THR A 195 23.97 -0.74 38.21
CA THR A 195 23.96 -0.02 39.49
C THR A 195 23.85 -1.04 40.63
N GLU A 196 24.82 -1.06 41.54
CA GLU A 196 24.74 -1.92 42.73
C GLU A 196 23.99 -1.20 43.86
N SER A 197 22.96 -1.84 44.42
CA SER A 197 22.21 -1.36 45.59
C SER A 197 22.40 -2.31 46.77
N ARG A 198 22.60 -1.74 47.96
CA ARG A 198 22.70 -2.51 49.22
C ARG A 198 21.34 -2.78 49.87
N ASP A 199 20.31 -2.09 49.42
CA ASP A 199 18.96 -2.22 49.94
C ASP A 199 18.07 -2.87 48.88
N PHE A 200 17.43 -3.97 49.26
CA PHE A 200 16.53 -4.72 48.40
C PHE A 200 15.31 -3.87 48.05
N ASP A 201 14.72 -3.18 49.01
CA ASP A 201 13.50 -2.39 48.78
C ASP A 201 13.78 -1.21 47.85
N ALA A 202 14.92 -0.53 48.04
CA ALA A 202 15.35 0.53 47.14
C ALA A 202 15.60 0.03 45.70
N ALA A 203 16.23 -1.15 45.55
CA ALA A 203 16.45 -1.77 44.25
C ALA A 203 15.13 -2.15 43.56
N TYR A 204 14.20 -2.75 44.31
CA TYR A 204 12.91 -3.16 43.80
C TYR A 204 12.05 -1.95 43.38
N GLN A 205 12.00 -0.91 44.22
CA GLN A 205 11.30 0.34 43.89
C GLN A 205 11.89 1.04 42.68
N SER A 206 13.19 0.90 42.42
CA SER A 206 13.82 1.46 41.23
C SER A 206 13.27 0.85 39.92
N VAL A 207 12.89 -0.43 39.94
CA VAL A 207 12.24 -1.10 38.81
C VAL A 207 10.77 -0.70 38.71
N VAL A 208 10.05 -0.65 39.84
CA VAL A 208 8.64 -0.20 39.90
C VAL A 208 8.48 1.23 39.36
N ASN A 209 9.43 2.11 39.66
CA ASN A 209 9.44 3.49 39.19
C ASN A 209 9.96 3.64 37.73
N GLY A 210 10.35 2.54 37.07
CA GLY A 210 10.86 2.54 35.70
C GLY A 210 12.25 3.17 35.55
N THR A 211 13.00 3.34 36.64
CA THR A 211 14.37 3.88 36.59
C THR A 211 15.39 2.82 36.15
N ASN A 212 15.15 1.56 36.51
CA ASN A 212 15.90 0.40 36.02
C ASN A 212 14.94 -0.56 35.34
N THR A 213 15.37 -1.18 34.23
CA THR A 213 14.55 -2.13 33.46
C THR A 213 14.41 -3.48 34.17
N LEU A 214 15.41 -3.84 34.96
CA LEU A 214 15.48 -5.14 35.64
C LEU A 214 16.28 -5.02 36.94
N MET A 215 15.88 -5.79 37.95
CA MET A 215 16.63 -6.04 39.17
C MET A 215 17.10 -7.48 39.24
N ILE A 216 18.39 -7.68 39.53
CA ILE A 216 18.99 -8.96 39.87
C ILE A 216 19.13 -9.03 41.39
N GLY A 217 18.45 -9.97 42.04
CA GLY A 217 18.57 -10.26 43.45
C GLY A 217 19.40 -11.53 43.69
N LEU A 218 20.51 -11.37 44.41
CA LEU A 218 21.32 -12.48 44.92
C LEU A 218 21.09 -12.63 46.43
N GLY A 219 20.94 -13.88 46.86
CA GLY A 219 20.74 -14.25 48.26
C GLY A 219 21.94 -13.91 49.16
N ALA A 220 21.73 -13.98 50.48
CA ALA A 220 22.78 -13.76 51.47
C ALA A 220 23.85 -14.87 51.47
N ASN A 221 23.43 -16.10 51.17
CA ASN A 221 24.30 -17.28 51.09
C ASN A 221 24.40 -17.82 49.64
N PHE A 222 24.41 -16.92 48.65
CA PHE A 222 24.37 -17.32 47.23
C PHE A 222 25.55 -18.21 46.84
N SER A 223 26.80 -17.85 47.17
CA SER A 223 27.96 -18.62 46.71
C SER A 223 28.00 -20.02 47.34
N TYR A 224 27.74 -20.12 48.64
CA TYR A 224 27.66 -21.40 49.34
C TYR A 224 26.51 -22.28 48.82
N GLY A 225 25.31 -21.72 48.70
CA GLY A 225 24.13 -22.44 48.23
C GLY A 225 24.28 -22.88 46.77
N PHE A 226 24.84 -22.02 45.91
CA PHE A 226 25.08 -22.34 44.50
C PHE A 226 26.15 -23.43 44.33
N GLU A 227 27.27 -23.34 45.05
CA GLU A 227 28.33 -24.35 45.01
C GLU A 227 27.84 -25.71 45.53
N THR A 228 27.17 -25.72 46.69
CA THR A 228 26.61 -26.94 47.26
C THR A 228 25.55 -27.54 46.36
N ARG A 229 24.72 -26.72 45.70
CA ARG A 229 23.74 -27.18 44.69
C ARG A 229 24.39 -27.87 43.50
N MET A 230 25.59 -27.42 43.09
CA MET A 230 26.33 -28.00 41.97
C MET A 230 27.08 -29.28 42.35
N LEU A 231 27.55 -29.39 43.59
CA LEU A 231 28.36 -30.51 44.06
C LEU A 231 27.54 -31.62 44.74
N ASP A 232 26.53 -31.27 45.53
CA ASP A 232 25.70 -32.19 46.30
C ASP A 232 24.26 -31.66 46.50
N TYR A 233 23.44 -31.76 45.45
CA TYR A 233 22.04 -31.32 45.47
C TYR A 233 21.18 -31.99 46.56
N ILE A 234 21.53 -33.21 46.98
CA ILE A 234 20.68 -34.03 47.87
C ILE A 234 20.75 -33.53 49.32
N SER A 235 21.85 -32.88 49.71
CA SER A 235 22.07 -32.39 51.07
C SER A 235 21.62 -30.96 51.31
N LEU A 236 21.03 -30.30 50.30
CA LEU A 236 20.59 -28.91 50.42
C LEU A 236 19.26 -28.76 51.15
N ASP A 237 19.25 -27.94 52.20
CA ASP A 237 18.02 -27.51 52.85
C ASP A 237 17.22 -26.56 51.95
N ALA A 238 15.90 -26.48 52.19
CA ALA A 238 15.00 -25.67 51.37
C ALA A 238 15.33 -24.17 51.36
N ASP A 239 15.85 -23.65 52.47
CA ASP A 239 16.25 -22.25 52.61
C ASP A 239 17.52 -21.95 51.80
N ASP A 240 18.56 -22.79 51.93
CA ASP A 240 19.79 -22.69 51.13
C ASP A 240 19.50 -22.88 49.62
N LEU A 241 18.48 -23.66 49.28
CA LEU A 241 18.07 -23.86 47.90
C LEU A 241 17.44 -22.60 47.32
N ASP A 242 16.69 -21.84 48.11
CA ASP A 242 16.12 -20.57 47.68
C ASP A 242 17.17 -19.46 47.58
N GLU A 243 18.13 -19.44 48.51
CA GLU A 243 19.28 -18.52 48.51
C GLU A 243 20.24 -18.78 47.33
N SER A 244 20.31 -20.02 46.83
CA SER A 244 21.10 -20.37 45.64
C SER A 244 20.55 -19.86 44.30
N LYS A 245 19.31 -19.32 44.27
CA LYS A 245 18.64 -18.88 43.04
C LYS A 245 18.98 -17.43 42.72
N ILE A 246 19.18 -17.16 41.43
CA ILE A 246 19.25 -15.79 40.91
C ILE A 246 17.82 -15.32 40.68
N LYS A 247 17.33 -14.39 41.51
CA LYS A 247 15.96 -13.86 41.41
C LYS A 247 15.96 -12.65 40.48
N LEU A 248 15.16 -12.70 39.41
CA LEU A 248 15.04 -11.61 38.43
C LEU A 248 13.67 -10.94 38.60
N TYR A 249 13.68 -9.64 38.90
CA TYR A 249 12.47 -8.81 38.93
C TYR A 249 12.48 -7.91 37.70
N VAL A 250 11.54 -8.16 36.80
CA VAL A 250 11.62 -7.70 35.41
C VAL A 250 10.43 -6.80 35.10
N ASP A 251 10.70 -5.64 34.50
CA ASP A 251 9.66 -4.82 33.87
C ASP A 251 9.36 -5.34 32.45
N PHE A 252 8.10 -5.66 32.18
CA PHE A 252 7.63 -6.13 30.87
C PHE A 252 6.96 -5.06 30.02
N THR A 253 7.03 -3.79 30.42
CA THR A 253 6.48 -2.66 29.64
C THR A 253 7.14 -2.56 28.25
N ASN A 254 8.42 -2.93 28.12
CA ASN A 254 9.11 -3.07 26.83
C ASN A 254 9.68 -4.50 26.66
N PRO A 255 8.90 -5.45 26.12
CA PRO A 255 9.29 -6.85 26.04
C PRO A 255 10.53 -7.08 25.17
N ALA A 256 10.76 -6.26 24.15
CA ALA A 256 11.92 -6.39 23.27
C ALA A 256 13.23 -6.14 24.03
N ILE A 257 13.31 -5.04 24.80
CA ILE A 257 14.50 -4.72 25.60
C ILE A 257 14.71 -5.80 26.68
N THR A 258 13.62 -6.20 27.34
CA THR A 258 13.66 -7.21 28.39
C THR A 258 14.24 -8.55 27.91
N VAL A 259 13.86 -9.02 26.73
CA VAL A 259 14.43 -10.24 26.12
C VAL A 259 15.94 -10.08 25.86
N TYR A 260 16.39 -8.90 25.42
CA TYR A 260 17.82 -8.63 25.25
C TYR A 260 18.58 -8.68 26.58
N VAL A 261 18.06 -8.04 27.64
CA VAL A 261 18.70 -8.06 28.97
C VAL A 261 18.82 -9.50 29.50
N LEU A 262 17.74 -10.29 29.39
CA LEU A 262 17.75 -11.70 29.83
C LEU A 262 18.80 -12.55 29.08
N LYS A 263 19.03 -12.27 27.79
CA LYS A 263 20.09 -12.91 27.00
C LYS A 263 21.47 -12.65 27.60
N TYR A 264 21.79 -11.40 27.95
CA TYR A 264 23.07 -11.03 28.55
C TYR A 264 23.26 -11.62 29.95
N ILE A 265 22.21 -11.62 30.76
CA ILE A 265 22.21 -12.25 32.10
C ILE A 265 22.50 -13.75 32.00
N LYS A 266 21.85 -14.44 31.06
CA LYS A 266 22.11 -15.87 30.79
C LYS A 266 23.54 -16.12 30.30
N GLN A 267 24.05 -15.23 29.44
CA GLN A 267 25.43 -15.32 28.97
C GLN A 267 26.44 -15.13 30.10
N ALA A 268 26.24 -14.16 30.99
CA ALA A 268 27.07 -13.95 32.17
C ALA A 268 27.11 -15.18 33.09
N LEU A 269 25.97 -15.84 33.28
CA LEU A 269 25.91 -17.08 34.06
C LEU A 269 26.72 -18.20 33.39
N ASN A 270 26.60 -18.35 32.07
CA ASN A 270 27.38 -19.32 31.31
C ASN A 270 28.88 -19.05 31.39
N GLU A 271 29.30 -17.78 31.30
CA GLU A 271 30.70 -17.39 31.42
C GLU A 271 31.25 -17.70 32.82
N MET A 272 30.51 -17.38 33.89
CA MET A 272 30.87 -17.77 35.25
C MET A 272 31.02 -19.29 35.40
N LEU A 273 30.10 -20.08 34.83
CA LEU A 273 30.16 -21.54 34.87
C LEU A 273 31.38 -22.09 34.10
N ILE A 274 31.69 -21.53 32.93
CA ILE A 274 32.86 -21.92 32.14
C ILE A 274 34.16 -21.58 32.88
N GLN A 275 34.26 -20.40 33.49
CA GLN A 275 35.42 -20.00 34.29
C GLN A 275 35.64 -20.93 35.49
N ASN A 276 34.57 -21.41 36.11
CA ASN A 276 34.61 -22.33 37.25
C ASN A 276 34.48 -23.81 36.86
N LYS A 277 34.70 -24.17 35.59
CA LYS A 277 34.61 -25.57 35.11
C LYS A 277 35.52 -26.53 35.89
N HIS A 278 36.66 -26.06 36.38
CA HIS A 278 37.57 -26.86 37.20
C HIS A 278 37.03 -27.14 38.62
N ARG A 279 36.20 -26.23 39.18
CA ARG A 279 35.56 -26.39 40.50
C ARG A 279 34.37 -27.33 40.43
N PHE A 280 33.55 -27.23 39.39
CA PHE A 280 32.29 -27.96 39.26
C PHE A 280 32.38 -29.24 38.39
N GLY A 281 33.50 -29.48 37.72
CA GLY A 281 33.73 -30.63 36.84
C GLY A 281 32.94 -30.59 35.52
N GLU A 282 32.98 -31.66 34.73
CA GLU A 282 32.26 -31.75 33.44
C GLU A 282 30.73 -31.82 33.60
N ASN A 283 30.23 -32.13 34.80
CA ASN A 283 28.80 -32.20 35.11
C ASN A 283 28.17 -30.81 35.34
N ALA A 284 28.97 -29.75 35.49
CA ALA A 284 28.48 -28.38 35.69
C ALA A 284 27.52 -27.90 34.58
N MET A 285 27.77 -28.33 33.34
CA MET A 285 26.93 -28.00 32.18
C MET A 285 25.58 -28.73 32.17
N ARG A 286 25.41 -29.79 32.97
CA ARG A 286 24.15 -30.54 33.08
C ARG A 286 23.16 -29.92 34.09
N PHE A 287 23.63 -29.03 34.96
CA PHE A 287 22.82 -28.37 35.99
C PHE A 287 22.47 -26.91 35.65
N MET A 288 22.47 -26.54 34.35
CA MET A 288 22.04 -25.22 33.84
C MET A 288 20.62 -24.77 34.25
N HIS A 289 19.86 -25.58 34.99
CA HIS A 289 18.58 -25.25 35.64
C HIS A 289 18.68 -24.24 36.82
N VAL A 290 19.75 -23.45 36.93
CA VAL A 290 19.72 -22.28 37.84
C VAL A 290 18.96 -21.11 37.21
N LEU A 291 18.85 -21.08 35.88
CA LEU A 291 18.00 -20.16 35.13
C LEU A 291 16.92 -20.96 34.37
N GLN A 292 15.73 -21.13 34.96
CA GLN A 292 14.62 -21.82 34.30
C GLN A 292 13.96 -20.87 33.27
N ILE A 293 14.37 -20.99 32.01
CA ILE A 293 13.68 -20.39 30.86
C ILE A 293 13.25 -21.57 29.98
N GLU A 294 11.94 -21.82 29.93
CA GLU A 294 11.31 -22.91 29.16
C GLU A 294 11.65 -22.84 27.66
N ASP A 295 11.60 -23.99 26.97
CA ASP A 295 11.85 -24.06 25.52
C ASP A 295 10.79 -23.24 24.76
N PRO A 296 11.20 -22.30 23.89
CA PRO A 296 10.24 -21.56 23.09
C PRO A 296 9.57 -22.50 22.10
N VAL A 297 8.23 -22.48 22.07
CA VAL A 297 7.39 -23.28 21.16
C VAL A 297 7.78 -23.05 19.68
N TYR A 298 8.33 -21.87 19.35
CA TYR A 298 8.95 -21.54 18.06
C TYR A 298 10.16 -20.61 18.23
N GLY A 299 11.23 -20.84 17.45
CA GLY A 299 12.41 -19.96 17.36
C GLY A 299 13.68 -20.51 18.01
N THR A 300 14.79 -19.79 17.85
CA THR A 300 16.08 -20.08 18.49
C THR A 300 16.38 -19.03 19.56
N TYR A 301 17.26 -19.34 20.52
CA TYR A 301 17.67 -18.38 21.58
C TYR A 301 18.40 -17.13 21.05
N THR A 302 18.72 -17.09 19.75
CA THR A 302 19.23 -15.91 19.05
C THR A 302 18.07 -15.04 18.59
N PHE A 303 17.51 -14.27 19.51
CA PHE A 303 16.47 -13.29 19.19
C PHE A 303 17.10 -12.12 18.39
N SER A 304 16.65 -11.95 17.14
CA SER A 304 16.88 -10.74 16.37
C SER A 304 15.52 -10.16 16.03
N LEU A 305 15.18 -9.02 16.67
CA LEU A 305 13.94 -8.29 16.38
C LEU A 305 13.81 -7.97 14.88
N SER A 306 14.95 -7.74 14.21
CA SER A 306 15.02 -7.52 12.77
C SER A 306 14.48 -8.71 11.97
N ASN A 307 14.81 -9.95 12.37
CA ASN A 307 14.38 -11.16 11.66
C ASN A 307 12.88 -11.46 11.87
N GLN A 308 12.29 -11.02 12.98
CA GLN A 308 10.87 -11.22 13.25
C GLN A 308 9.97 -10.19 12.55
N ILE A 309 10.41 -8.92 12.49
CA ILE A 309 9.63 -7.83 11.91
C ILE A 309 9.76 -7.79 10.38
N SER A 310 10.92 -8.18 9.84
CA SER A 310 11.19 -8.08 8.39
C SER A 310 10.17 -8.83 7.51
N PRO A 311 9.74 -10.07 7.81
CA PRO A 311 8.77 -10.78 6.97
C PRO A 311 7.43 -10.05 6.85
N GLY A 312 6.89 -9.54 7.97
CA GLY A 312 5.63 -8.79 7.97
C GLY A 312 5.71 -7.54 7.09
N ILE A 313 6.81 -6.80 7.18
CA ILE A 313 7.01 -5.59 6.37
C ILE A 313 7.17 -5.93 4.89
N ILE A 314 7.87 -7.01 4.54
CA ILE A 314 8.01 -7.44 3.15
C ILE A 314 6.65 -7.81 2.56
N ILE A 315 5.81 -8.54 3.31
CA ILE A 315 4.46 -8.91 2.91
C ILE A 315 3.58 -7.66 2.75
N ALA A 316 3.63 -6.73 3.70
CA ALA A 316 2.89 -5.47 3.64
C ALA A 316 3.28 -4.66 2.39
N LEU A 317 4.58 -4.48 2.14
CA LEU A 317 5.08 -3.76 0.95
C LEU A 317 4.65 -4.44 -0.35
N ALA A 318 4.72 -5.77 -0.41
CA ALA A 318 4.27 -6.57 -1.55
C ALA A 318 2.76 -6.41 -1.82
N HIS A 319 1.95 -6.14 -0.80
CA HIS A 319 0.51 -5.94 -0.95
C HIS A 319 0.13 -4.48 -1.27
N ILE A 320 0.69 -3.53 -0.53
CA ILE A 320 0.26 -2.12 -0.54
C ILE A 320 0.68 -1.41 -1.82
N LEU A 321 1.93 -1.59 -2.26
CA LEU A 321 2.43 -0.85 -3.42
C LEU A 321 1.64 -1.21 -4.70
N PRO A 322 1.40 -2.49 -5.02
CA PRO A 322 0.57 -2.85 -6.18
C PRO A 322 -0.87 -2.34 -6.08
N MET A 323 -1.44 -2.32 -4.86
CA MET A 323 -2.77 -1.77 -4.61
C MET A 323 -2.85 -0.30 -5.00
N ILE A 324 -1.91 0.51 -4.50
CA ILE A 324 -1.86 1.94 -4.77
C ILE A 324 -1.71 2.21 -6.26
N ILE A 325 -0.79 1.49 -6.93
CA ILE A 325 -0.54 1.67 -8.37
C ILE A 325 -1.77 1.37 -9.20
N ALA A 326 -2.35 0.19 -9.00
CA ALA A 326 -3.44 -0.28 -9.83
C ALA A 326 -4.67 0.61 -9.68
N GLY A 327 -4.96 1.08 -8.47
CA GLY A 327 -6.07 2.01 -8.22
C GLY A 327 -5.83 3.40 -8.79
N LEU A 328 -4.63 3.99 -8.58
CA LEU A 328 -4.28 5.30 -9.14
C LEU A 328 -4.29 5.30 -10.67
N GLN A 329 -3.91 4.20 -11.32
CA GLN A 329 -3.94 4.09 -12.78
C GLN A 329 -5.35 4.24 -13.34
N ILE A 330 -6.35 3.56 -12.75
CA ILE A 330 -7.76 3.67 -13.14
C ILE A 330 -8.31 5.08 -12.87
N ILE A 331 -8.01 5.65 -11.69
CA ILE A 331 -8.47 7.00 -11.34
C ILE A 331 -7.90 8.01 -12.34
N ASN A 332 -6.62 7.91 -12.67
CA ASN A 332 -5.97 8.82 -13.61
C ASN A 332 -6.48 8.63 -15.05
N ASP A 333 -6.83 7.40 -15.45
CA ASP A 333 -7.46 7.14 -16.76
C ASP A 333 -8.85 7.79 -16.87
N ARG A 334 -9.62 7.84 -15.78
CA ARG A 334 -10.90 8.55 -15.72
C ARG A 334 -10.70 10.07 -15.71
N LYS A 335 -9.83 10.58 -14.83
CA LYS A 335 -9.55 12.01 -14.68
C LYS A 335 -9.05 12.67 -15.97
N ASN A 336 -8.29 11.95 -16.78
CA ASN A 336 -7.82 12.44 -18.08
C ASN A 336 -8.81 12.22 -19.23
N ASN A 337 -10.05 11.79 -18.95
CA ASN A 337 -11.05 11.33 -19.92
C ASN A 337 -10.50 10.27 -20.90
N SER A 338 -9.43 9.56 -20.51
CA SER A 338 -8.82 8.55 -21.37
C SER A 338 -9.71 7.33 -21.48
N LEU A 339 -10.43 6.99 -20.41
CA LEU A 339 -11.33 5.84 -20.38
C LEU A 339 -12.47 6.01 -21.40
N GLU A 340 -13.14 7.16 -21.38
CA GLU A 340 -14.23 7.48 -22.32
C GLU A 340 -13.74 7.50 -23.76
N ARG A 341 -12.57 8.11 -24.04
CA ARG A 341 -11.99 8.12 -25.39
C ARG A 341 -11.70 6.72 -25.92
N MET A 342 -11.24 5.80 -25.06
CA MET A 342 -10.99 4.40 -25.45
C MET A 342 -12.31 3.68 -25.76
N GLN A 343 -13.34 3.91 -24.95
CA GLN A 343 -14.67 3.33 -25.16
C GLN A 343 -15.34 3.88 -26.43
N CYS A 344 -15.24 5.18 -26.71
CA CYS A 344 -15.71 5.80 -27.96
C CYS A 344 -14.95 5.29 -29.19
N ALA A 345 -13.69 4.90 -29.05
CA ALA A 345 -12.91 4.25 -30.11
C ALA A 345 -13.32 2.77 -30.34
N GLY A 346 -14.30 2.26 -29.58
CA GLY A 346 -14.82 0.90 -29.69
C GLY A 346 -14.03 -0.14 -28.90
N ILE A 347 -13.14 0.27 -27.99
CA ILE A 347 -12.38 -0.65 -27.11
C ILE A 347 -13.29 -1.08 -25.96
N LYS A 348 -13.38 -2.40 -25.73
CA LYS A 348 -14.26 -2.94 -24.70
C LYS A 348 -13.64 -2.80 -23.30
N PRO A 349 -14.44 -2.60 -22.24
CA PRO A 349 -13.91 -2.52 -20.86
C PRO A 349 -13.03 -3.71 -20.44
N MET A 350 -13.39 -4.93 -20.88
CA MET A 350 -12.61 -6.14 -20.57
C MET A 350 -11.22 -6.12 -21.22
N GLU A 351 -11.06 -5.52 -22.41
CA GLU A 351 -9.76 -5.39 -23.09
C GLU A 351 -8.85 -4.41 -22.33
N ILE A 352 -9.43 -3.33 -21.81
CA ILE A 352 -8.73 -2.33 -20.99
C ILE A 352 -8.26 -2.97 -19.69
N PHE A 353 -9.14 -3.72 -19.02
CA PHE A 353 -8.83 -4.42 -17.77
C PHE A 353 -7.72 -5.46 -17.94
N ILE A 354 -7.78 -6.30 -18.98
CA ILE A 354 -6.75 -7.30 -19.25
C ILE A 354 -5.39 -6.65 -19.51
N ALA A 355 -5.37 -5.55 -20.27
CA ALA A 355 -4.13 -4.82 -20.53
C ALA A 355 -3.54 -4.21 -19.25
N GLN A 356 -4.36 -3.62 -18.38
CA GLN A 356 -3.92 -3.10 -17.07
C GLN A 356 -3.43 -4.22 -16.15
N PHE A 357 -4.12 -5.37 -16.13
CA PHE A 357 -3.75 -6.52 -15.31
C PHE A 357 -2.37 -7.07 -15.70
N ILE A 358 -2.13 -7.28 -17.00
CA ILE A 358 -0.86 -7.82 -17.50
C ILE A 358 0.29 -6.85 -17.24
N GLU A 359 0.10 -5.55 -17.46
CA GLU A 359 1.15 -4.54 -17.26
C GLU A 359 1.53 -4.43 -15.77
N ASN A 360 0.54 -4.33 -14.88
CA ASN A 360 0.80 -4.30 -13.45
C ASN A 360 1.41 -5.61 -12.94
N THR A 361 1.00 -6.78 -13.47
CA THR A 361 1.61 -8.07 -13.10
C THR A 361 3.11 -8.10 -13.41
N LEU A 362 3.52 -7.59 -14.56
CA LEU A 362 4.93 -7.51 -14.94
C LEU A 362 5.71 -6.55 -14.01
N LEU A 363 5.09 -5.42 -13.67
CA LEU A 363 5.66 -4.43 -12.75
C LEU A 363 5.88 -5.04 -11.36
N ILE A 364 4.87 -5.72 -10.81
CA ILE A 364 4.91 -6.43 -9.52
C ILE A 364 6.02 -7.48 -9.51
N ALA A 365 6.10 -8.33 -10.54
CA ALA A 365 7.11 -9.38 -10.64
C ALA A 365 8.54 -8.82 -10.48
N THR A 366 8.83 -7.73 -11.18
CA THR A 366 10.17 -7.09 -11.12
C THR A 366 10.46 -6.41 -9.77
N GLN A 367 9.45 -5.80 -9.15
CA GLN A 367 9.61 -5.14 -7.84
C GLN A 367 9.77 -6.15 -6.70
N LEU A 368 9.11 -7.31 -6.79
CA LEU A 368 9.29 -8.39 -5.82
C LEU A 368 10.70 -8.99 -5.90
N LEU A 369 11.25 -9.17 -7.10
CA LEU A 369 12.65 -9.58 -7.26
C LEU A 369 13.61 -8.59 -6.59
N LEU A 370 13.40 -7.29 -6.78
CA LEU A 370 14.20 -6.25 -6.12
C LEU A 370 14.05 -6.30 -4.59
N THR A 371 12.82 -6.48 -4.10
CA THR A 371 12.52 -6.52 -2.66
C THR A 371 13.17 -7.74 -2.01
N MET A 372 13.11 -8.91 -2.66
CA MET A 372 13.81 -10.11 -2.20
C MET A 372 15.32 -9.96 -2.23
N PHE A 373 15.87 -9.35 -3.29
CA PHE A 373 17.30 -9.06 -3.37
C PHE A 373 17.76 -8.18 -2.19
N MET A 374 17.04 -7.10 -1.89
CA MET A 374 17.33 -6.26 -0.73
C MET A 374 17.22 -7.03 0.59
N ALA A 375 16.11 -7.75 0.80
CA ALA A 375 15.86 -8.44 2.06
C ALA A 375 16.88 -9.55 2.36
N PHE A 376 17.16 -10.42 1.40
CA PHE A 376 17.95 -11.62 1.66
C PHE A 376 19.43 -11.46 1.31
N VAL A 377 19.77 -10.72 0.24
CA VAL A 377 21.17 -10.58 -0.18
C VAL A 377 21.85 -9.38 0.49
N VAL A 378 21.16 -8.25 0.59
CA VAL A 378 21.76 -7.03 1.17
C VAL A 378 21.67 -7.04 2.69
N PHE A 379 20.51 -7.40 3.25
CA PHE A 379 20.30 -7.39 4.70
C PHE A 379 20.57 -8.71 5.40
N ASN A 380 20.88 -9.77 4.65
CA ASN A 380 21.18 -11.11 5.18
C ASN A 380 20.09 -11.61 6.15
N ASN A 381 18.82 -11.32 5.84
CA ASN A 381 17.71 -11.86 6.62
C ASN A 381 17.71 -13.39 6.52
N GLU A 382 17.51 -14.06 7.66
CA GLU A 382 17.51 -15.51 7.71
C GLU A 382 16.35 -16.09 6.88
N GLN A 383 16.67 -17.04 6.01
CA GLN A 383 15.70 -17.72 5.16
C GLN A 383 16.01 -19.21 5.20
N ASN A 384 15.18 -19.95 5.93
CA ASN A 384 15.29 -21.40 6.09
C ASN A 384 14.25 -22.07 5.18
N GLY A 385 14.46 -22.08 3.86
CA GLY A 385 13.53 -22.70 2.90
C GLY A 385 13.88 -22.43 1.43
N SER A 386 12.91 -22.58 0.54
CA SER A 386 13.11 -22.25 -0.89
C SER A 386 12.82 -20.77 -1.19
N TYR A 387 13.76 -20.07 -1.83
CA TYR A 387 13.53 -18.70 -2.32
C TYR A 387 12.37 -18.62 -3.31
N ILE A 388 12.13 -19.69 -4.09
CA ILE A 388 11.06 -19.73 -5.09
C ILE A 388 9.69 -19.73 -4.42
N GLU A 389 9.54 -20.45 -3.31
CA GLU A 389 8.28 -20.50 -2.55
C GLU A 389 7.93 -19.14 -1.96
N VAL A 390 8.93 -18.45 -1.38
CA VAL A 390 8.77 -17.08 -0.88
C VAL A 390 8.36 -16.13 -2.01
N TYR A 391 9.03 -16.21 -3.16
CA TYR A 391 8.68 -15.38 -4.31
C TYR A 391 7.24 -15.62 -4.79
N LEU A 392 6.82 -16.89 -4.92
CA LEU A 392 5.47 -17.24 -5.34
C LEU A 392 4.41 -16.74 -4.35
N LEU A 393 4.67 -16.86 -3.05
CA LEU A 393 3.77 -16.38 -2.01
C LEU A 393 3.62 -14.85 -2.09
N LEU A 394 4.75 -14.12 -2.16
CA LEU A 394 4.73 -12.67 -2.32
C LEU A 394 4.07 -12.23 -3.64
N PHE A 395 4.24 -13.01 -4.71
CA PHE A 395 3.62 -12.74 -6.00
C PHE A 395 2.09 -12.86 -5.93
N VAL A 396 1.57 -13.90 -5.27
CA VAL A 396 0.13 -14.04 -5.02
C VAL A 396 -0.39 -12.90 -4.14
N THR A 397 0.33 -12.52 -3.09
CA THR A 397 -0.02 -11.36 -2.24
C THR A 397 -0.05 -10.05 -3.03
N GLY A 398 0.88 -9.85 -3.97
CA GLY A 398 0.90 -8.69 -4.85
C GLY A 398 -0.27 -8.68 -5.85
N LEU A 399 -0.64 -9.83 -6.40
CA LEU A 399 -1.83 -9.96 -7.25
C LEU A 399 -3.11 -9.65 -6.47
N GLN A 400 -3.21 -10.08 -5.21
CA GLN A 400 -4.32 -9.73 -4.33
C GLN A 400 -4.37 -8.21 -4.07
N GLY A 401 -3.23 -7.58 -3.79
CA GLY A 401 -3.13 -6.13 -3.61
C GLY A 401 -3.60 -5.37 -4.85
N MET A 402 -3.13 -5.78 -6.03
CA MET A 402 -3.57 -5.22 -7.31
C MET A 402 -5.08 -5.36 -7.50
N ALA A 403 -5.66 -6.54 -7.26
CA ALA A 403 -7.10 -6.77 -7.41
C ALA A 403 -7.92 -5.85 -6.49
N LEU A 404 -7.49 -5.71 -5.22
CA LEU A 404 -8.13 -4.80 -4.28
C LEU A 404 -7.99 -3.34 -4.73
N GLY A 405 -6.82 -2.94 -5.25
CA GLY A 405 -6.57 -1.60 -5.78
C GLY A 405 -7.42 -1.25 -7.00
N LEU A 406 -7.60 -2.19 -7.92
CA LEU A 406 -8.50 -2.01 -9.08
C LEU A 406 -9.95 -1.85 -8.61
N LEU A 407 -10.39 -2.66 -7.65
CA LEU A 407 -11.76 -2.61 -7.11
C LEU A 407 -12.04 -1.27 -6.42
N THR A 408 -11.18 -0.84 -5.50
CA THR A 408 -11.33 0.42 -4.77
C THR A 408 -11.14 1.62 -5.71
N GLY A 409 -10.21 1.51 -6.67
CA GLY A 409 -10.02 2.49 -7.73
C GLY A 409 -11.26 2.70 -8.58
N ILE A 410 -12.02 1.65 -8.91
CA ILE A 410 -13.30 1.78 -9.62
C ILE A 410 -14.37 2.45 -8.74
N ALA A 411 -14.45 2.06 -7.47
CA ALA A 411 -15.49 2.53 -6.55
C ALA A 411 -15.35 4.02 -6.18
N MET A 412 -14.12 4.53 -6.11
CA MET A 412 -13.86 5.92 -5.68
C MET A 412 -13.76 6.88 -6.86
N ALA A 413 -14.15 8.14 -6.69
CA ALA A 413 -14.07 9.17 -7.73
C ALA A 413 -12.75 9.95 -7.69
N ASP A 414 -12.21 10.21 -6.49
CA ASP A 414 -11.07 11.11 -6.27
C ASP A 414 -9.82 10.36 -5.79
N GLU A 415 -8.65 10.90 -6.17
CA GLU A 415 -7.33 10.38 -5.79
C GLU A 415 -7.08 10.49 -4.28
N THR A 416 -7.53 11.56 -3.63
CA THR A 416 -7.34 11.80 -2.18
C THR A 416 -8.13 10.81 -1.36
N SER A 417 -9.41 10.62 -1.68
CA SER A 417 -10.29 9.66 -1.01
C SER A 417 -9.77 8.24 -1.15
N PHE A 418 -9.18 7.90 -2.30
CA PHE A 418 -8.52 6.62 -2.54
C PHE A 418 -7.30 6.42 -1.64
N LEU A 419 -6.40 7.40 -1.56
CA LEU A 419 -5.22 7.31 -0.72
C LEU A 419 -5.58 7.26 0.78
N ASP A 420 -6.60 8.01 1.22
CA ASP A 420 -7.10 7.96 2.59
C ASP A 420 -7.75 6.60 2.92
N SER A 421 -8.46 6.00 1.97
CA SER A 421 -8.99 4.64 2.12
C SER A 421 -7.88 3.58 2.20
N GLY A 422 -6.80 3.75 1.43
CA GLY A 422 -5.62 2.91 1.52
C GLY A 422 -4.88 3.07 2.85
N GLY A 423 -4.79 4.30 3.36
CA GLY A 423 -4.18 4.61 4.66
C GLY A 423 -4.99 4.07 5.85
N THR A 424 -6.32 4.08 5.78
CA THR A 424 -7.19 3.50 6.81
C THR A 424 -7.20 1.97 6.77
N ALA A 425 -7.14 1.37 5.57
CA ALA A 425 -6.92 -0.07 5.42
C ALA A 425 -5.53 -0.49 5.96
N LEU A 426 -4.50 0.35 5.75
CA LEU A 426 -3.17 0.16 6.30
C LEU A 426 -3.19 0.16 7.83
N HIS A 427 -3.83 1.16 8.44
CA HIS A 427 -3.96 1.28 9.89
C HIS A 427 -4.59 0.03 10.51
N ASN A 428 -5.69 -0.45 9.92
CA ASN A 428 -6.38 -1.64 10.41
C ASN A 428 -5.60 -2.94 10.18
N ALA A 429 -4.87 -3.06 9.07
CA ALA A 429 -4.03 -4.24 8.79
C ALA A 429 -2.80 -4.30 9.71
N THR A 430 -2.12 -3.18 9.95
CA THR A 430 -0.99 -3.15 10.90
C THR A 430 -1.43 -3.43 12.33
N ILE A 431 -2.63 -3.00 12.75
CA ILE A 431 -3.16 -3.33 14.08
C ILE A 431 -3.50 -4.81 14.19
N LEU A 432 -3.96 -5.45 13.11
CA LEU A 432 -4.29 -6.88 13.12
C LEU A 432 -3.07 -7.80 13.01
N GLU A 433 -1.93 -7.33 12.48
CA GLU A 433 -0.68 -8.08 12.43
C GLU A 433 0.24 -7.81 13.65
N LEU A 434 -0.02 -6.74 14.42
CA LEU A 434 0.65 -6.44 15.69
C LEU A 434 -0.09 -7.00 16.92
N LEU A 435 -1.31 -7.50 16.75
CA LEU A 435 -2.09 -8.28 17.72
C LEU A 435 -1.96 -9.77 17.40
#